data_AF-A0A7W8CDB6-F1
#
_entry.id   AF-A0A7W8CDB6-F1
#
_cell.length_a   1.000
_cell.length_b   1.000
_cell.length_c   1.000
_cell.angle_alpha   90.00
_cell.angle_beta   90.00
_cell.angle_gamma   90.00
#
_symmetry.space_group_name_H-M   'P 1'
#
loop_
_entity.id
_entity.type
_entity.pdbx_description
1 polymer ?
#
loop_
_entity_poly.entity_id
_entity_poly.type
_entity_poly.pdbx_seq_one_letter_code
_entity_poly.pdbx_strand_id
1 'polypeptide(L)'
;MSSALSDELRDELLDRWSEPQRRHHNVAHLREVLAAVGLLADSGLVFDRDAVDLAAWFHDAMYDVGRDDNEDRSADLARERLAASPLRDEVARLVLLTKTHLPADGDVNGAVFSDADLSVLGSDPARYARYAAADREEYAAVPDDVFARARVRVLTALLEGSVFHTQAGRELWEDRARSNLTGEIRDLTSPGTIKTRTRSSSDDAGGPVTTTDIEPSEVTKWDPGLTERVMGWIRPLIKGYHRAEVRGLDDFPPGGALVVSNHSGGLFAMDVPVFATGFYEKYGYDRPVFTLSHDIIFTGPTADFFRKTGFIPANHENADEALRSGGVVVVFPGGDYDVYRPTMSESKIDFDGRTGYVRAALNAGVPIVPSVSIGGQQAQLFLSRGEWLARAARLDKLMRVKILPISFGFPFGLSAVLPVNVPLPTKIVTQVLAPIDIVAQFGEDPDVDEVDAHVRHVMQRALDELARERRIPVLG
;
A
#
# COMPACT_ATOMS: atom_id res chain seq x y z
N MET A 1 -10.27 20.30 -33.57
CA MET A 1 -11.12 19.50 -32.66
C MET A 1 -11.52 18.26 -33.41
N SER A 2 -11.19 17.09 -32.87
CA SER A 2 -11.51 15.78 -33.45
C SER A 2 -13.01 15.66 -33.74
N SER A 3 -13.37 15.00 -34.84
CA SER A 3 -14.77 14.71 -35.19
C SER A 3 -15.48 13.82 -34.16
N ALA A 4 -14.72 13.19 -33.25
CA ALA A 4 -15.23 12.35 -32.17
C ALA A 4 -15.75 13.13 -30.95
N LEU A 5 -15.43 14.42 -30.79
CA LEU A 5 -15.95 15.27 -29.71
C LEU A 5 -17.12 16.11 -30.23
N SER A 6 -18.33 15.52 -30.26
CA SER A 6 -19.55 16.25 -30.63
C SER A 6 -19.81 17.39 -29.64
N ASP A 7 -20.64 18.37 -30.06
CA ASP A 7 -20.98 19.49 -29.19
C ASP A 7 -21.74 19.01 -27.94
N GLU A 8 -22.60 18.00 -28.06
CA GLU A 8 -23.31 17.40 -26.91
C GLU A 8 -22.35 16.71 -25.93
N LEU A 9 -21.38 15.95 -26.44
CA LEU A 9 -20.38 15.29 -25.58
C LEU A 9 -19.46 16.32 -24.91
N ARG A 10 -19.11 17.39 -25.63
CA ARG A 10 -18.34 18.49 -25.06
C ARG A 10 -19.10 19.13 -23.89
N ASP A 11 -20.38 19.43 -24.07
CA ASP A 11 -21.21 20.05 -23.03
C ASP A 11 -21.36 19.12 -21.82
N GLU A 12 -21.59 17.81 -22.02
CA GLU A 12 -21.63 16.82 -20.93
C GLU A 12 -20.32 16.82 -20.12
N LEU A 13 -19.17 16.81 -20.79
CA LEU A 13 -17.89 16.81 -20.12
C LEU A 13 -17.65 18.13 -19.39
N LEU A 14 -17.97 19.28 -20.01
CA LEU A 14 -17.86 20.58 -19.36
C LEU A 14 -18.71 20.68 -18.09
N ASP A 15 -19.90 20.09 -18.07
CA ASP A 15 -20.73 20.04 -16.87
C ASP A 15 -20.03 19.29 -15.73
N ARG A 16 -19.40 18.14 -16.02
CA ARG A 16 -18.62 17.37 -15.04
C ARG A 16 -17.39 18.14 -14.54
N TRP A 17 -16.64 18.75 -15.45
CA TRP A 17 -15.49 19.60 -15.13
C TRP A 17 -15.88 20.88 -14.36
N SER A 18 -17.17 21.23 -14.35
CA SER A 18 -17.72 22.41 -13.65
C SER A 18 -18.37 22.08 -12.30
N GLU A 19 -18.29 20.82 -11.84
CA GLU A 19 -18.87 20.43 -10.55
C GLU A 19 -18.29 21.26 -9.39
N PRO A 20 -19.14 21.77 -8.48
CA PRO A 20 -18.79 22.84 -7.55
C PRO A 20 -17.80 22.44 -6.45
N GLN A 21 -17.55 21.15 -6.23
CA GLN A 21 -16.55 20.65 -5.28
C GLN A 21 -15.12 20.71 -5.83
N ARG A 22 -14.93 20.81 -7.15
CA ARG A 22 -13.61 20.86 -7.79
C ARG A 22 -12.97 22.23 -7.58
N ARG A 23 -11.67 22.28 -7.26
CA ARG A 23 -10.89 23.52 -7.07
C ARG A 23 -9.72 23.60 -8.05
N HIS A 24 -8.94 22.53 -8.18
CA HIS A 24 -7.91 22.38 -9.19
C HIS A 24 -8.43 21.63 -10.42
N HIS A 25 -9.03 20.45 -10.26
CA HIS A 25 -9.45 19.55 -11.35
C HIS A 25 -10.74 20.02 -12.00
N ASN A 26 -10.70 21.21 -12.59
CA ASN A 26 -11.83 21.93 -13.18
C ASN A 26 -11.55 22.37 -14.62
N VAL A 27 -12.51 23.07 -15.25
CA VAL A 27 -12.39 23.55 -16.64
C VAL A 27 -11.13 24.40 -16.90
N ALA A 28 -10.59 25.10 -15.90
CA ALA A 28 -9.33 25.82 -16.06
C ALA A 28 -8.14 24.87 -16.22
N HIS A 29 -8.05 23.78 -15.44
CA HIS A 29 -7.04 22.74 -15.62
C HIS A 29 -7.13 22.10 -17.01
N LEU A 30 -8.32 21.68 -17.43
CA LEU A 30 -8.55 21.14 -18.78
C LEU A 30 -8.02 22.06 -19.89
N ARG A 31 -8.26 23.37 -19.79
CA ARG A 31 -7.75 24.35 -20.76
C ARG A 31 -6.23 24.44 -20.75
N GLU A 32 -5.59 24.29 -19.59
CA GLU A 32 -4.13 24.31 -19.45
C GLU A 32 -3.49 23.08 -20.07
N VAL A 33 -4.05 21.90 -19.81
CA VAL A 33 -3.60 20.64 -20.44
C VAL A 33 -3.70 20.75 -21.97
N LEU A 34 -4.85 21.17 -22.51
CA LEU A 34 -5.03 21.35 -23.96
C LEU A 34 -4.08 22.41 -24.55
N ALA A 35 -3.79 23.49 -23.82
CA ALA A 35 -2.81 24.49 -24.26
C ALA A 35 -1.38 23.93 -24.27
N ALA A 36 -1.02 23.11 -23.27
CA ALA A 36 0.28 22.44 -23.21
C ALA A 36 0.46 21.41 -24.34
N VAL A 37 -0.58 20.64 -24.68
CA VAL A 37 -0.59 19.78 -25.89
C VAL A 37 -0.31 20.62 -27.15
N GLY A 38 -0.90 21.81 -27.24
CA GLY A 38 -0.64 22.76 -28.33
C GLY A 38 0.82 23.18 -28.43
N LEU A 39 1.44 23.56 -27.31
CA LEU A 39 2.86 23.95 -27.26
C LEU A 39 3.79 22.80 -27.66
N LEU A 40 3.48 21.58 -27.21
CA LEU A 40 4.24 20.38 -27.57
C LEU A 40 4.09 20.06 -29.06
N ALA A 41 2.90 20.24 -29.65
CA ALA A 41 2.71 20.10 -31.10
C ALA A 41 3.52 21.14 -31.89
N ASP A 42 3.56 22.40 -31.43
CA ASP A 42 4.28 23.48 -32.09
C ASP A 42 5.81 23.30 -32.05
N SER A 43 6.33 22.44 -31.16
CA SER A 43 7.75 22.03 -31.14
C SER A 43 8.15 21.11 -32.30
N GLY A 44 7.18 20.61 -33.08
CA GLY A 44 7.40 19.69 -34.19
C GLY A 44 7.32 18.20 -33.82
N LEU A 45 6.91 17.87 -32.59
CA LEU A 45 6.62 16.49 -32.20
C LEU A 45 5.47 15.92 -33.03
N VAL A 46 5.63 14.69 -33.51
CA VAL A 46 4.62 13.97 -34.28
C VAL A 46 3.95 12.93 -33.40
N PHE A 47 2.67 13.13 -33.11
CA PHE A 47 1.85 12.25 -32.27
C PHE A 47 0.38 12.27 -32.75
N ASP A 48 -0.44 11.35 -32.25
CA ASP A 48 -1.88 11.34 -32.54
C ASP A 48 -2.58 12.44 -31.72
N ARG A 49 -2.69 13.62 -32.32
CA ARG A 49 -3.27 14.79 -31.65
C ARG A 49 -4.74 14.60 -31.29
N ASP A 50 -5.50 13.88 -32.11
CA ASP A 50 -6.92 13.66 -31.81
C ASP A 50 -7.09 12.74 -30.59
N ALA A 51 -6.27 11.69 -30.47
CA ALA A 51 -6.29 10.81 -29.31
C ALA A 51 -5.87 11.54 -28.02
N VAL A 52 -4.79 12.34 -28.07
CA VAL A 52 -4.27 13.08 -26.91
C VAL A 52 -5.24 14.19 -26.48
N ASP A 53 -5.80 14.95 -27.41
CA ASP A 53 -6.81 15.97 -27.10
C ASP A 53 -8.03 15.32 -26.43
N LEU A 54 -8.54 14.20 -26.96
CA LEU A 54 -9.65 13.47 -26.34
C LEU A 54 -9.29 12.94 -24.94
N ALA A 55 -8.08 12.41 -24.73
CA ALA A 55 -7.63 11.96 -23.42
C ALA A 55 -7.64 13.11 -22.40
N ALA A 56 -7.21 14.32 -22.80
CA ALA A 56 -7.30 15.51 -21.96
C ALA A 56 -8.74 15.80 -21.52
N TRP A 57 -9.72 15.68 -22.43
CA TRP A 57 -11.14 15.85 -22.10
C TRP A 57 -11.67 14.83 -21.10
N PHE A 58 -11.14 13.60 -21.09
CA PHE A 58 -11.64 12.50 -20.28
C PHE A 58 -10.91 12.26 -18.95
N HIS A 59 -9.63 12.60 -18.81
CA HIS A 59 -8.81 12.05 -17.71
C HIS A 59 -9.35 12.26 -16.29
N ASP A 60 -9.90 13.45 -15.97
CA ASP A 60 -10.61 13.70 -14.70
C ASP A 60 -12.11 13.97 -14.90
N ALA A 61 -12.69 13.49 -15.99
CA ALA A 61 -14.13 13.64 -16.22
C ALA A 61 -14.96 12.96 -15.12
N MET A 62 -14.44 11.87 -14.52
CA MET A 62 -14.92 11.29 -13.28
C MET A 62 -13.95 11.62 -12.15
N TYR A 63 -14.39 12.41 -11.16
CA TYR A 63 -13.51 12.83 -10.08
C TYR A 63 -14.27 12.99 -8.77
N ASP A 64 -14.01 12.09 -7.83
CA ASP A 64 -14.38 12.25 -6.43
C ASP A 64 -13.11 12.27 -5.58
N VAL A 65 -12.94 13.32 -4.77
CA VAL A 65 -11.75 13.51 -3.92
C VAL A 65 -11.58 12.30 -2.98
N GLY A 66 -10.39 11.70 -3.00
CA GLY A 66 -10.02 10.59 -2.11
C GLY A 66 -10.41 9.20 -2.57
N ARG A 67 -11.01 9.05 -3.77
CA ARG A 67 -11.15 7.73 -4.43
C ARG A 67 -9.86 7.35 -5.14
N ASP A 68 -9.59 6.04 -5.20
CA ASP A 68 -8.42 5.44 -5.85
C ASP A 68 -8.70 4.90 -7.26
N ASP A 69 -9.94 5.06 -7.75
CA ASP A 69 -10.43 4.54 -9.04
C ASP A 69 -10.95 5.61 -9.99
N ASN A 70 -10.59 6.89 -9.79
CA ASN A 70 -11.06 8.00 -10.62
C ASN A 70 -10.61 7.82 -12.09
N GLU A 71 -9.35 7.47 -12.33
CA GLU A 71 -8.82 7.26 -13.68
C GLU A 71 -9.46 6.03 -14.35
N ASP A 72 -9.77 4.96 -13.59
CA ASP A 72 -10.49 3.80 -14.15
C ASP A 72 -11.89 4.21 -14.60
N ARG A 73 -12.61 4.98 -13.78
CA ARG A 73 -13.96 5.46 -14.09
C ARG A 73 -13.96 6.42 -15.26
N SER A 74 -12.99 7.32 -15.33
CA SER A 74 -12.78 8.23 -16.47
C SER A 74 -12.46 7.46 -17.75
N ALA A 75 -11.62 6.43 -17.68
CA ALA A 75 -11.30 5.57 -18.82
C ALA A 75 -12.52 4.75 -19.28
N ASP A 76 -13.33 4.24 -18.35
CA ASP A 76 -14.57 3.52 -18.68
C ASP A 76 -15.62 4.45 -19.29
N LEU A 77 -15.73 5.70 -18.80
CA LEU A 77 -16.55 6.73 -19.42
C LEU A 77 -16.08 7.03 -20.86
N ALA A 78 -14.77 7.12 -21.08
CA ALA A 78 -14.20 7.30 -22.42
C ALA A 78 -14.56 6.12 -23.33
N ARG A 79 -14.46 4.88 -22.85
CA ARG A 79 -14.84 3.68 -23.62
C ARG A 79 -16.32 3.69 -23.99
N GLU A 80 -17.19 4.10 -23.08
CA GLU A 80 -18.62 4.19 -23.29
C GLU A 80 -18.96 5.27 -24.33
N ARG A 81 -18.45 6.50 -24.14
CA ARG A 81 -18.79 7.65 -24.98
C ARG A 81 -18.13 7.62 -26.36
N LEU A 82 -16.97 6.97 -26.47
CA LEU A 82 -16.24 6.82 -27.74
C LEU A 82 -16.46 5.43 -28.38
N ALA A 83 -17.54 4.71 -28.04
CA ALA A 83 -17.76 3.33 -28.49
C ALA A 83 -17.67 3.12 -30.02
N ALA A 84 -18.05 4.13 -30.82
CA ALA A 84 -17.98 4.10 -32.28
C ALA A 84 -16.68 4.69 -32.87
N SER A 85 -15.83 5.30 -32.05
CA SER A 85 -14.57 5.90 -32.47
C SER A 85 -13.45 4.86 -32.51
N PRO A 86 -12.58 4.86 -33.55
CA PRO A 86 -11.38 4.02 -33.55
C PRO A 86 -10.37 4.43 -32.46
N LEU A 87 -10.50 5.63 -31.88
CA LEU A 87 -9.61 6.15 -30.84
C LEU A 87 -9.98 5.66 -29.44
N ARG A 88 -11.10 4.94 -29.28
CA ARG A 88 -11.67 4.52 -27.98
C ARG A 88 -10.64 3.93 -27.01
N ASP A 89 -9.89 2.93 -27.48
CA ASP A 89 -9.00 2.17 -26.62
C ASP A 89 -7.71 2.94 -26.32
N GLU A 90 -7.24 3.76 -27.27
CA GLU A 90 -6.07 4.62 -27.06
C GLU A 90 -6.38 5.75 -26.06
N VAL A 91 -7.53 6.41 -26.20
CA VAL A 91 -7.97 7.43 -25.23
C VAL A 91 -8.08 6.83 -23.83
N ALA A 92 -8.72 5.67 -23.68
CA ALA A 92 -8.84 5.00 -22.39
C ALA A 92 -7.48 4.58 -21.81
N ARG A 93 -6.53 4.15 -22.67
CA ARG A 93 -5.16 3.82 -22.26
C ARG A 93 -4.41 5.06 -21.76
N LEU A 94 -4.51 6.18 -22.47
CA LEU A 94 -3.87 7.45 -22.09
C LEU A 94 -4.45 7.99 -20.77
N VAL A 95 -5.77 7.87 -20.56
CA VAL A 95 -6.39 8.20 -19.27
C VAL A 95 -5.85 7.31 -18.15
N LEU A 96 -5.76 5.99 -18.35
CA LEU A 96 -5.19 5.10 -17.32
C LEU A 96 -3.70 5.37 -17.04
N LEU A 97 -2.96 5.93 -18.01
CA LEU A 97 -1.55 6.25 -17.85
C LEU A 97 -1.31 7.33 -16.80
N THR A 98 -2.26 8.24 -16.56
CA THR A 98 -2.13 9.34 -15.57
C THR A 98 -2.01 8.82 -14.13
N LYS A 99 -2.38 7.56 -13.85
CA LYS A 99 -2.08 6.92 -12.56
C LYS A 99 -0.60 6.90 -12.20
N THR A 100 0.26 6.92 -13.21
CA THR A 100 1.72 6.80 -13.05
C THR A 100 2.49 7.92 -13.73
N HIS A 101 1.95 8.47 -14.83
CA HIS A 101 2.67 9.35 -15.75
C HIS A 101 3.98 8.75 -16.24
N LEU A 102 4.07 7.41 -16.37
CA LEU A 102 5.27 6.70 -16.83
C LEU A 102 5.00 6.01 -18.18
N PRO A 103 5.10 6.73 -19.31
CA PRO A 103 4.98 6.15 -20.64
C PRO A 103 6.11 5.13 -20.91
N ALA A 104 5.82 4.13 -21.73
CA ALA A 104 6.84 3.18 -22.20
C ALA A 104 7.79 3.84 -23.20
N ASP A 105 8.98 3.28 -23.37
CA ASP A 105 9.95 3.76 -24.37
C ASP A 105 9.32 3.77 -25.78
N GLY A 106 9.36 4.94 -26.42
CA GLY A 106 8.77 5.17 -27.74
C GLY A 106 7.26 5.47 -27.75
N ASP A 107 6.59 5.50 -26.60
CA ASP A 107 5.18 5.93 -26.49
C ASP A 107 5.07 7.46 -26.53
N VAL A 108 5.09 8.02 -27.74
CA VAL A 108 5.04 9.48 -27.94
C VAL A 108 3.70 10.07 -27.48
N ASN A 109 2.58 9.39 -27.70
CA ASN A 109 1.27 9.87 -27.24
C ASN A 109 1.22 9.95 -25.71
N GLY A 110 1.69 8.90 -25.03
CA GLY A 110 1.74 8.84 -23.57
C GLY A 110 2.68 9.88 -22.98
N ALA A 111 3.84 10.10 -23.61
CA ALA A 111 4.80 11.13 -23.21
C ALA A 111 4.25 12.55 -23.37
N VAL A 112 3.64 12.86 -24.52
CA VAL A 112 3.03 14.18 -24.75
C VAL A 112 1.88 14.41 -23.77
N PHE A 113 1.03 13.41 -23.55
CA PHE A 113 -0.10 13.57 -22.65
C PHE A 113 0.34 13.74 -21.18
N SER A 114 1.29 12.92 -20.72
CA SER A 114 1.85 13.04 -19.36
C SER A 114 2.53 14.39 -19.15
N ASP A 115 3.31 14.87 -20.12
CA ASP A 115 3.97 16.18 -20.05
C ASP A 115 2.95 17.33 -20.01
N ALA A 116 1.87 17.23 -20.81
CA ALA A 116 0.84 18.24 -20.86
C ALA A 116 0.05 18.33 -19.54
N ASP A 117 -0.29 17.20 -18.95
CA ASP A 117 -1.03 17.13 -17.68
C ASP A 117 -0.18 17.65 -16.50
N LEU A 118 1.11 17.29 -16.46
CA LEU A 118 2.05 17.76 -15.45
C LEU A 118 2.60 19.19 -15.71
N SER A 119 2.22 19.84 -16.81
CA SER A 119 2.80 21.13 -17.23
C SER A 119 2.63 22.26 -16.21
N VAL A 120 1.58 22.19 -15.37
CA VAL A 120 1.34 23.15 -14.28
C VAL A 120 2.50 23.19 -13.28
N LEU A 121 3.23 22.08 -13.12
CA LEU A 121 4.40 22.00 -12.23
C LEU A 121 5.50 22.96 -12.71
N GLY A 122 5.68 23.11 -14.02
CA GLY A 122 6.66 24.02 -14.62
C GLY A 122 6.14 25.44 -14.90
N SER A 123 4.99 25.81 -14.35
CA SER A 123 4.44 27.16 -14.48
C SER A 123 5.26 28.21 -13.72
N ASP A 124 4.97 29.49 -13.92
CA ASP A 124 5.59 30.54 -13.12
C ASP A 124 5.26 30.37 -11.62
N PRO A 125 6.13 30.80 -10.69
CA PRO A 125 5.94 30.53 -9.26
C PRO A 125 4.61 31.05 -8.69
N ALA A 126 4.07 32.15 -9.23
CA ALA A 126 2.79 32.69 -8.75
C ALA A 126 1.62 31.81 -9.23
N ARG A 127 1.69 31.25 -10.44
CA ARG A 127 0.73 30.26 -10.91
C ARG A 127 0.83 28.96 -10.13
N TYR A 128 2.05 28.44 -9.95
CA TYR A 128 2.29 27.22 -9.18
C TYR A 128 1.74 27.33 -7.74
N ALA A 129 1.96 28.46 -7.07
CA ALA A 129 1.40 28.69 -5.73
C ALA A 129 -0.14 28.67 -5.70
N ARG A 130 -0.81 29.16 -6.76
CA ARG A 130 -2.28 29.05 -6.88
C ARG A 130 -2.73 27.62 -7.10
N TYR A 131 -1.98 26.87 -7.92
CA TYR A 131 -2.22 25.44 -8.13
C TYR A 131 -2.11 24.66 -6.81
N ALA A 132 -0.99 24.78 -6.08
CA ALA A 132 -0.79 24.09 -4.82
C ALA A 132 -1.84 24.47 -3.76
N ALA A 133 -2.27 25.74 -3.73
CA ALA A 133 -3.35 26.18 -2.84
C ALA A 133 -4.72 25.59 -3.22
N ALA A 134 -5.02 25.50 -4.52
CA ALA A 134 -6.27 24.90 -5.01
C ALA A 134 -6.29 23.39 -4.76
N ASP A 135 -5.18 22.70 -5.01
CA ASP A 135 -4.99 21.27 -4.69
C ASP A 135 -5.21 21.03 -3.19
N ARG A 136 -4.58 21.85 -2.33
CA ARG A 136 -4.81 21.80 -0.87
C ARG A 136 -6.27 22.01 -0.51
N GLU A 137 -6.98 22.92 -1.16
CA GLU A 137 -8.39 23.19 -0.90
C GLU A 137 -9.31 22.02 -1.30
N GLU A 138 -9.02 21.29 -2.37
CA GLU A 138 -9.80 20.08 -2.72
C GLU A 138 -9.71 19.02 -1.61
N TYR A 139 -8.51 18.85 -1.07
CA TYR A 139 -8.26 17.94 0.03
C TYR A 139 -8.49 18.60 1.39
N ALA A 140 -9.27 19.70 1.51
CA ALA A 140 -9.46 20.42 2.77
C ALA A 140 -10.00 19.54 3.92
N ALA A 141 -10.70 18.45 3.60
CA ALA A 141 -11.15 17.45 4.58
C ALA A 141 -10.01 16.57 5.12
N VAL A 142 -8.91 16.46 4.39
CA VAL A 142 -7.68 15.78 4.83
C VAL A 142 -6.91 16.73 5.76
N PRO A 143 -6.46 16.27 6.94
CA PRO A 143 -5.64 17.07 7.85
C PRO A 143 -4.38 17.64 7.17
N ASP A 144 -3.96 18.86 7.52
CA ASP A 144 -2.86 19.58 6.86
C ASP A 144 -1.55 18.78 6.84
N ASP A 145 -1.26 18.06 7.92
CA ASP A 145 -0.05 17.25 8.07
C ASP A 145 -0.11 15.97 7.22
N VAL A 146 -1.28 15.34 7.13
CA VAL A 146 -1.54 14.18 6.28
C VAL A 146 -1.42 14.58 4.81
N PHE A 147 -2.04 15.70 4.42
CA PHE A 147 -1.90 16.28 3.09
C PHE A 147 -0.43 16.60 2.79
N ALA A 148 0.26 17.31 3.70
CA ALA A 148 1.65 17.70 3.52
C ALA A 148 2.57 16.49 3.31
N ARG A 149 2.43 15.43 4.13
CA ARG A 149 3.24 14.21 3.97
C ARG A 149 2.94 13.47 2.66
N ALA A 150 1.67 13.31 2.31
CA ALA A 150 1.28 12.67 1.05
C ALA A 150 1.77 13.48 -0.16
N ARG A 151 1.59 14.80 -0.11
CA ARG A 151 2.05 15.74 -1.13
C ARG A 151 3.56 15.69 -1.28
N VAL A 152 4.34 15.76 -0.19
CA VAL A 152 5.81 15.63 -0.23
C VAL A 152 6.23 14.32 -0.90
N ARG A 153 5.56 13.19 -0.66
CA ARG A 153 5.88 11.93 -1.35
C ARG A 153 5.64 12.01 -2.85
N VAL A 154 4.47 12.51 -3.28
CA VAL A 154 4.16 12.70 -4.70
C VAL A 154 5.20 13.61 -5.36
N LEU A 155 5.51 14.75 -4.74
CA LEU A 155 6.49 15.70 -5.27
C LEU A 155 7.92 15.12 -5.29
N THR A 156 8.29 14.30 -4.29
CA THR A 156 9.60 13.65 -4.25
C THR A 156 9.71 12.58 -5.35
N ALA A 157 8.68 11.76 -5.53
CA ALA A 157 8.63 10.76 -6.60
C ALA A 157 8.73 11.41 -7.99
N LEU A 158 8.06 12.54 -8.21
CA LEU A 158 8.18 13.30 -9.46
C LEU A 158 9.60 13.84 -9.70
N LEU A 159 10.41 14.01 -8.65
CA LEU A 159 11.81 14.45 -8.77
C LEU A 159 12.79 13.30 -9.03
N GLU A 160 12.35 12.04 -8.92
CA GLU A 160 13.12 10.84 -9.25
C GLU A 160 13.22 10.70 -10.79
N GLY A 161 14.28 11.25 -11.38
CA GLY A 161 14.45 11.27 -12.83
C GLY A 161 13.94 12.56 -13.48
N SER A 162 13.55 12.53 -14.75
CA SER A 162 13.01 13.75 -15.40
C SER A 162 11.53 13.88 -15.07
N VAL A 163 11.05 15.07 -14.73
CA VAL A 163 9.61 15.33 -14.54
C VAL A 163 8.88 15.21 -15.87
N PHE A 164 9.53 15.64 -16.97
CA PHE A 164 8.99 15.61 -18.32
C PHE A 164 9.73 14.60 -19.23
N HIS A 165 8.96 13.88 -20.03
CA HIS A 165 9.38 12.78 -20.89
C HIS A 165 9.85 13.23 -22.27
N THR A 166 9.19 14.22 -22.86
CA THR A 166 9.59 14.75 -24.16
C THR A 166 10.74 15.76 -24.01
N GLN A 167 11.59 15.87 -25.03
CA GLN A 167 12.63 16.90 -25.02
C GLN A 167 12.03 18.31 -24.95
N ALA A 168 10.97 18.58 -25.71
CA ALA A 168 10.28 19.86 -25.69
C ALA A 168 9.69 20.18 -24.31
N GLY A 169 9.06 19.20 -23.65
CA GLY A 169 8.53 19.35 -22.29
C GLY A 169 9.64 19.69 -21.29
N ARG A 170 10.79 19.01 -21.37
CA ARG A 170 11.94 19.32 -20.50
C ARG A 170 12.45 20.74 -20.71
N GLU A 171 12.62 21.17 -21.96
CA GLU A 171 13.08 22.52 -22.30
C GLU A 171 12.10 23.61 -21.84
N LEU A 172 10.80 23.33 -21.91
CA LEU A 172 9.77 24.29 -21.50
C LEU A 172 9.64 24.39 -19.97
N TRP A 173 9.73 23.27 -19.24
CA TRP A 173 9.15 23.19 -17.90
C TRP A 173 10.04 22.57 -16.82
N GLU A 174 11.06 21.77 -17.14
CA GLU A 174 11.81 20.96 -16.16
C GLU A 174 12.43 21.81 -15.04
N ASP A 175 13.23 22.82 -15.40
CA ASP A 175 13.94 23.65 -14.41
C ASP A 175 12.97 24.36 -13.46
N ARG A 176 11.86 24.87 -14.00
CA ARG A 176 10.82 25.53 -13.22
C ARG A 176 10.08 24.54 -12.34
N ALA A 177 9.73 23.37 -12.85
CA ALA A 177 9.08 22.32 -12.09
C ALA A 177 9.97 21.90 -10.92
N ARG A 178 11.23 21.57 -11.16
CA ARG A 178 12.16 21.19 -10.11
C ARG A 178 12.31 22.25 -9.02
N SER A 179 12.39 23.53 -9.41
CA SER A 179 12.41 24.65 -8.46
C SER A 179 11.12 24.74 -7.65
N ASN A 180 9.96 24.65 -8.29
CA ASN A 180 8.65 24.74 -7.66
C ASN A 180 8.41 23.57 -6.69
N LEU A 181 8.64 22.33 -7.15
CA LEU A 181 8.48 21.11 -6.36
C LEU A 181 9.40 21.12 -5.13
N THR A 182 10.67 21.46 -5.31
CA THR A 182 11.62 21.56 -4.19
C THR A 182 11.24 22.68 -3.22
N GLY A 183 10.69 23.79 -3.74
CA GLY A 183 10.14 24.89 -2.94
C GLY A 183 8.98 24.44 -2.07
N GLU A 184 7.99 23.77 -2.66
CA GLU A 184 6.83 23.25 -1.94
C GLU A 184 7.23 22.17 -0.93
N ILE A 185 8.11 21.24 -1.28
CA ILE A 185 8.65 20.24 -0.33
C ILE A 185 9.28 20.95 0.87
N ARG A 186 10.09 21.99 0.64
CA ARG A 186 10.70 22.75 1.73
C ARG A 186 9.64 23.43 2.60
N ASP A 187 8.63 24.05 2.00
CA ASP A 187 7.57 24.74 2.74
C ASP A 187 6.72 23.76 3.57
N LEU A 188 6.43 22.57 3.02
CA LEU A 188 5.67 21.51 3.69
C LEU A 188 6.46 20.80 4.79
N THR A 189 7.80 20.78 4.72
CA THR A 189 8.69 20.12 5.70
C THR A 189 9.31 21.10 6.71
N SER A 190 9.20 22.41 6.49
CA SER A 190 9.76 23.41 7.40
C SER A 190 8.92 23.51 8.69
N PRO A 191 9.54 23.37 9.88
CA PRO A 191 8.83 23.60 11.14
C PRO A 191 8.37 25.06 11.22
N GLY A 192 7.07 25.30 11.13
CA GLY A 192 6.47 26.61 11.44
C GLY A 192 5.82 27.41 10.31
N THR A 193 5.59 26.86 9.11
CA THR A 193 4.94 27.59 8.00
C THR A 193 3.57 27.02 7.61
N ILE A 194 2.72 26.70 8.60
CA ILE A 194 1.27 26.74 8.39
C ILE A 194 0.82 28.13 8.85
N LYS A 195 0.91 29.12 7.95
CA LYS A 195 0.28 30.42 8.18
C LYS A 195 -1.24 30.22 8.15
N THR A 196 -1.82 30.05 9.33
CA THR A 196 -3.25 30.24 9.55
C THR A 196 -3.59 31.67 9.10
N ARG A 197 -4.23 31.82 7.93
CA ARG A 197 -4.93 33.06 7.59
C ARG A 197 -6.16 33.14 8.46
N THR A 198 -6.01 33.75 9.62
CA THR A 198 -7.07 34.09 10.56
C THR A 198 -8.07 35.06 9.91
N ARG A 199 -9.33 34.62 9.80
CA ARG A 199 -10.48 35.54 9.75
C ARG A 199 -10.66 36.13 11.14
N SER A 200 -10.65 37.46 11.19
CA SER A 200 -10.91 38.31 12.35
C SER A 200 -12.27 38.04 13.00
N SER A 201 -12.30 37.85 14.32
CA SER A 201 -13.23 38.54 15.22
C SER A 201 -12.83 38.33 16.70
N SER A 202 -12.40 39.43 17.32
CA SER A 202 -12.56 39.89 18.72
C SER A 202 -12.84 38.92 19.89
N ASP A 203 -12.07 39.18 20.95
CA ASP A 203 -12.36 39.03 22.39
C ASP A 203 -12.50 37.61 22.96
N ASP A 204 -11.53 37.14 23.73
CA ASP A 204 -11.52 37.25 25.21
C ASP A 204 -10.26 36.57 25.80
N ALA A 205 -9.90 36.95 27.03
CA ALA A 205 -8.67 36.62 27.72
C ALA A 205 -8.54 35.14 28.18
N GLY A 206 -7.31 34.58 28.16
CA GLY A 206 -6.98 33.40 28.99
C GLY A 206 -5.77 32.55 28.59
N GLY A 207 -4.64 32.73 29.30
CA GLY A 207 -3.67 31.67 29.63
C GLY A 207 -2.65 31.22 28.56
N PRO A 208 -1.44 30.77 28.96
CA PRO A 208 -0.45 30.22 28.03
C PRO A 208 -0.87 28.81 27.60
N VAL A 209 -1.05 28.58 26.30
CA VAL A 209 -1.36 27.26 25.74
C VAL A 209 -0.08 26.45 25.61
N THR A 210 -0.09 25.31 26.28
CA THR A 210 0.89 24.23 26.34
C THR A 210 1.09 23.54 24.99
N THR A 211 2.35 23.19 24.70
CA THR A 211 2.79 22.19 23.71
C THR A 211 2.06 20.86 23.87
N THR A 212 1.27 20.46 22.87
CA THR A 212 0.74 19.09 22.55
C THR A 212 -0.36 19.28 21.48
N ASP A 213 -0.48 18.57 20.35
CA ASP A 213 -0.24 17.15 20.06
C ASP A 213 0.14 16.92 18.57
N ILE A 214 1.18 16.12 18.35
CA ILE A 214 1.53 15.49 17.07
C ILE A 214 0.72 14.19 16.99
N GLU A 215 -0.13 14.00 15.98
CA GLU A 215 -0.71 12.67 15.74
C GLU A 215 0.41 11.72 15.28
N PRO A 216 0.73 10.67 16.03
CA PRO A 216 1.86 9.80 15.73
C PRO A 216 1.62 9.01 14.43
N SER A 217 2.65 8.78 13.61
CA SER A 217 2.64 7.73 12.58
C SER A 217 2.23 6.36 13.15
N GLU A 218 1.76 5.43 12.33
CA GLU A 218 1.35 4.09 12.80
C GLU A 218 2.49 3.35 13.53
N VAL A 219 3.73 3.57 13.10
CA VAL A 219 4.95 3.09 13.74
C VAL A 219 5.17 3.77 15.10
N THR A 220 4.88 5.06 15.22
CA THR A 220 5.05 5.82 16.48
C THR A 220 3.83 5.75 17.41
N LYS A 221 2.70 5.22 16.95
CA LYS A 221 1.57 4.82 17.81
C LYS A 221 1.88 3.60 18.65
N TRP A 222 2.88 2.80 18.26
CA TRP A 222 3.27 1.63 19.02
C TRP A 222 3.69 2.01 20.45
N ASP A 223 3.09 1.33 21.42
CA ASP A 223 3.28 1.59 22.85
C ASP A 223 3.99 0.38 23.47
N PRO A 224 5.27 0.50 23.88
CA PRO A 224 6.01 -0.61 24.49
C PRO A 224 5.37 -1.07 25.80
N GLY A 225 4.85 -0.17 26.62
CA GLY A 225 4.26 -0.48 27.91
C GLY A 225 2.88 -1.14 27.78
N LEU A 226 2.08 -0.76 26.79
CA LEU A 226 0.87 -1.51 26.43
C LEU A 226 1.21 -2.88 25.87
N THR A 227 2.18 -2.95 24.94
CA THR A 227 2.61 -4.21 24.33
C THR A 227 3.12 -5.19 25.39
N GLU A 228 3.95 -4.75 26.33
CA GLU A 228 4.44 -5.57 27.44
C GLU A 228 3.29 -6.10 28.31
N ARG A 229 2.32 -5.26 28.68
CA ARG A 229 1.15 -5.70 29.44
C ARG A 229 0.36 -6.74 28.68
N VAL A 230 0.03 -6.49 27.42
CA VAL A 230 -0.72 -7.42 26.56
C VAL A 230 0.01 -8.74 26.45
N MET A 231 1.31 -8.71 26.15
CA MET A 231 2.17 -9.89 26.08
C MET A 231 2.22 -10.64 27.41
N GLY A 232 2.24 -9.94 28.54
CA GLY A 232 2.15 -10.54 29.88
C GLY A 232 0.85 -11.32 30.12
N TRP A 233 -0.28 -10.85 29.58
CA TRP A 233 -1.57 -11.53 29.68
C TRP A 233 -1.71 -12.72 28.73
N ILE A 234 -1.21 -12.59 27.50
CA ILE A 234 -1.35 -13.65 26.48
C ILE A 234 -0.26 -14.72 26.58
N ARG A 235 0.91 -14.42 27.14
CA ARG A 235 2.03 -15.36 27.25
C ARG A 235 1.66 -16.66 27.98
N PRO A 236 0.94 -16.66 29.13
CA PRO A 236 0.49 -17.90 29.77
C PRO A 236 -0.43 -18.74 28.87
N LEU A 237 -1.28 -18.09 28.07
CA LEU A 237 -2.14 -18.78 27.10
C LEU A 237 -1.29 -19.39 25.97
N ILE A 238 -0.38 -18.62 25.39
CA ILE A 238 0.50 -19.04 24.30
C ILE A 238 1.41 -20.22 24.74
N LYS A 239 2.05 -20.12 25.90
CA LYS A 239 2.95 -21.16 26.42
C LYS A 239 2.22 -22.32 27.08
N GLY A 240 1.03 -22.12 27.64
CA GLY A 240 0.26 -23.16 28.30
C GLY A 240 -0.66 -23.91 27.34
N TYR A 241 -1.58 -23.19 26.70
CA TYR A 241 -2.60 -23.75 25.82
C TYR A 241 -1.98 -24.27 24.52
N HIS A 242 -1.18 -23.42 23.85
CA HIS A 242 -0.51 -23.75 22.60
C HIS A 242 0.89 -24.34 22.76
N ARG A 243 1.39 -24.52 23.99
CA ARG A 243 2.74 -25.06 24.26
C ARG A 243 3.80 -24.45 23.35
N ALA A 244 3.66 -23.16 23.06
CA ALA A 244 4.34 -22.56 21.94
C ALA A 244 5.85 -22.44 22.20
N GLU A 245 6.63 -22.67 21.15
CA GLU A 245 8.09 -22.69 21.20
C GLU A 245 8.65 -21.87 20.05
N VAL A 246 9.57 -20.95 20.34
CA VAL A 246 10.30 -20.18 19.33
C VAL A 246 11.79 -20.54 19.41
N ARG A 247 12.36 -20.94 18.27
CA ARG A 247 13.74 -21.41 18.14
C ARG A 247 14.53 -20.50 17.20
N GLY A 248 15.86 -20.51 17.30
CA GLY A 248 16.74 -19.89 16.31
C GLY A 248 16.85 -18.37 16.38
N LEU A 249 16.48 -17.76 17.51
CA LEU A 249 16.60 -16.31 17.69
C LEU A 249 18.02 -15.85 18.03
N ASP A 250 19.01 -16.74 18.15
CA ASP A 250 20.40 -16.39 18.54
C ASP A 250 21.11 -15.51 17.52
N ASP A 251 20.88 -15.73 16.23
CA ASP A 251 21.53 -15.01 15.14
C ASP A 251 20.64 -13.90 14.55
N PHE A 252 19.68 -13.39 15.33
CA PHE A 252 18.75 -12.37 14.83
C PHE A 252 19.50 -11.03 14.60
N PRO A 253 19.40 -10.41 13.42
CA PRO A 253 20.19 -9.23 13.09
C PRO A 253 19.79 -8.02 13.94
N PRO A 254 20.73 -7.12 14.29
CA PRO A 254 20.41 -5.82 14.88
C PRO A 254 19.72 -4.90 13.85
N GLY A 255 19.01 -3.86 14.31
CA GLY A 255 18.39 -2.86 13.43
C GLY A 255 17.10 -3.32 12.75
N GLY A 256 16.78 -2.80 11.57
CA GLY A 256 15.56 -3.21 10.83
C GLY A 256 15.69 -4.63 10.31
N ALA A 257 14.62 -5.42 10.35
CA ALA A 257 14.61 -6.77 9.79
C ALA A 257 13.24 -7.16 9.24
N LEU A 258 13.20 -7.77 8.06
CA LEU A 258 11.97 -8.28 7.45
C LEU A 258 11.83 -9.78 7.71
N VAL A 259 10.97 -10.16 8.65
CA VAL A 259 10.66 -11.56 8.95
C VAL A 259 9.65 -12.08 7.96
N VAL A 260 10.04 -13.07 7.16
CA VAL A 260 9.18 -13.69 6.15
C VAL A 260 8.72 -15.04 6.65
N SER A 261 7.41 -15.23 6.82
CA SER A 261 6.84 -16.45 7.39
C SER A 261 5.70 -17.03 6.57
N ASN A 262 5.49 -18.34 6.69
CA ASN A 262 4.20 -18.94 6.35
C ASN A 262 3.14 -18.52 7.38
N HIS A 263 1.88 -18.44 6.95
CA HIS A 263 0.76 -17.97 7.77
C HIS A 263 -0.23 -19.10 8.02
N SER A 264 -0.64 -19.36 9.25
CA SER A 264 -1.40 -20.56 9.62
C SER A 264 -2.51 -20.29 10.63
N GLY A 265 -3.65 -20.97 10.47
CA GLY A 265 -4.70 -21.03 11.50
C GLY A 265 -5.92 -20.14 11.27
N GLY A 266 -6.13 -19.67 10.04
CA GLY A 266 -7.30 -18.88 9.64
C GLY A 266 -7.53 -17.63 10.49
N LEU A 267 -8.79 -17.38 10.85
CA LEU A 267 -9.24 -16.19 11.60
C LEU A 267 -8.51 -15.98 12.94
N PHE A 268 -8.02 -17.05 13.56
CA PHE A 268 -7.34 -17.02 14.86
C PHE A 268 -5.86 -17.40 14.73
N ALA A 269 -5.22 -16.99 13.64
CA ALA A 269 -3.81 -17.25 13.43
C ALA A 269 -2.95 -16.73 14.60
N MET A 270 -2.10 -17.61 15.13
CA MET A 270 -1.26 -17.35 16.30
C MET A 270 0.21 -17.10 15.95
N ASP A 271 0.56 -17.03 14.65
CA ASP A 271 1.95 -16.92 14.20
C ASP A 271 2.66 -15.68 14.79
N VAL A 272 2.02 -14.51 14.72
CA VAL A 272 2.59 -13.25 15.23
C VAL A 272 2.67 -13.24 16.75
N PRO A 273 1.61 -13.54 17.53
CA PRO A 273 1.72 -13.62 18.98
C PRO A 273 2.79 -14.61 19.47
N VAL A 274 2.92 -15.77 18.81
CA VAL A 274 3.94 -16.78 19.15
C VAL A 274 5.33 -16.23 18.89
N PHE A 275 5.58 -15.70 17.68
CA PHE A 275 6.87 -15.09 17.34
C PHE A 275 7.22 -13.95 18.29
N ALA A 276 6.30 -13.00 18.49
CA ALA A 276 6.48 -11.85 19.37
C ALA A 276 6.76 -12.26 20.82
N THR A 277 6.12 -13.32 21.33
CA THR A 277 6.41 -13.86 22.67
C THR A 277 7.87 -14.28 22.79
N GLY A 278 8.38 -15.06 21.83
CA GLY A 278 9.78 -15.50 21.85
C GLY A 278 10.77 -14.34 21.63
N PHE A 279 10.43 -13.43 20.71
CA PHE A 279 11.24 -12.28 20.38
C PHE A 279 11.40 -11.33 21.58
N TYR A 280 10.29 -10.89 22.19
CA TYR A 280 10.31 -9.97 23.32
C TYR A 280 10.90 -10.60 24.59
N GLU A 281 10.81 -11.93 24.76
CA GLU A 281 11.52 -12.61 25.85
C GLU A 281 13.04 -12.52 25.73
N LYS A 282 13.56 -12.46 24.50
CA LYS A 282 15.00 -12.42 24.25
C LYS A 282 15.54 -10.99 24.14
N TYR A 283 14.84 -10.14 23.40
CA TYR A 283 15.31 -8.82 23.00
C TYR A 283 14.70 -7.68 23.81
N GLY A 284 13.75 -7.97 24.71
CA GLY A 284 13.00 -6.95 25.44
C GLY A 284 12.08 -6.16 24.53
N TYR A 285 11.33 -5.23 25.10
CA TYR A 285 10.28 -4.50 24.38
C TYR A 285 10.78 -3.27 23.62
N ASP A 286 12.04 -2.86 23.75
CA ASP A 286 12.56 -1.62 23.12
C ASP A 286 12.60 -1.68 21.58
N ARG A 287 12.56 -2.90 21.00
CA ARG A 287 12.56 -3.11 19.56
C ARG A 287 11.18 -3.60 19.11
N PRO A 288 10.38 -2.78 18.42
CA PRO A 288 9.01 -3.13 18.07
C PRO A 288 8.96 -4.27 17.05
N VAL A 289 7.98 -5.16 17.24
CA VAL A 289 7.54 -6.15 16.26
C VAL A 289 6.27 -5.64 15.60
N PHE A 290 6.38 -5.29 14.32
CA PHE A 290 5.29 -4.85 13.48
C PHE A 290 4.74 -5.99 12.61
N THR A 291 3.45 -5.93 12.28
CA THR A 291 2.81 -6.86 11.35
C THR A 291 1.92 -6.12 10.38
N LEU A 292 2.16 -6.34 9.08
CA LEU A 292 1.30 -5.81 8.02
C LEU A 292 -0.01 -6.58 7.99
N SER A 293 -1.13 -5.88 8.15
CA SER A 293 -2.44 -6.50 8.31
C SER A 293 -3.51 -5.88 7.42
N HIS A 294 -4.54 -6.67 7.10
CA HIS A 294 -5.69 -6.24 6.31
C HIS A 294 -6.50 -5.15 7.02
N ASP A 295 -7.05 -4.22 6.25
CA ASP A 295 -7.74 -3.03 6.77
C ASP A 295 -8.90 -3.33 7.73
N ILE A 296 -9.50 -4.52 7.61
CA ILE A 296 -10.62 -4.95 8.45
C ILE A 296 -10.29 -4.93 9.95
N ILE A 297 -9.04 -5.22 10.36
CA ILE A 297 -8.67 -5.21 11.79
C ILE A 297 -8.58 -3.79 12.37
N PHE A 298 -8.51 -2.78 11.50
CA PHE A 298 -8.51 -1.37 11.85
C PHE A 298 -9.89 -0.72 11.76
N THR A 299 -10.94 -1.55 11.59
CA THR A 299 -12.33 -1.09 11.63
C THR A 299 -12.94 -1.34 13.01
N GLY A 300 -13.70 -0.36 13.53
CA GLY A 300 -14.43 -0.49 14.79
C GLY A 300 -13.61 -0.17 16.05
N PRO A 301 -14.14 -0.50 17.24
CA PRO A 301 -13.64 0.00 18.53
C PRO A 301 -12.28 -0.57 18.96
N THR A 302 -11.78 -1.60 18.29
CA THR A 302 -10.47 -2.23 18.60
C THR A 302 -9.32 -1.71 17.75
N ALA A 303 -9.58 -0.80 16.80
CA ALA A 303 -8.57 -0.34 15.85
C ALA A 303 -7.33 0.27 16.52
N ASP A 304 -7.53 1.16 17.49
CA ASP A 304 -6.45 1.82 18.22
C ASP A 304 -5.60 0.83 19.03
N PHE A 305 -6.22 -0.22 19.58
CA PHE A 305 -5.50 -1.28 20.29
C PHE A 305 -4.54 -2.04 19.38
N PHE A 306 -4.97 -2.40 18.17
CA PHE A 306 -4.12 -3.09 17.20
C PHE A 306 -2.94 -2.21 16.75
N ARG A 307 -3.18 -0.93 16.45
CA ARG A 307 -2.12 0.04 16.10
C ARG A 307 -1.06 0.16 17.20
N LYS A 308 -1.50 0.34 18.44
CA LYS A 308 -0.60 0.47 19.61
C LYS A 308 0.16 -0.81 19.97
N THR A 309 -0.26 -1.97 19.47
CA THR A 309 0.39 -3.26 19.74
C THR A 309 1.21 -3.80 18.57
N GLY A 310 1.44 -2.98 17.53
CA GLY A 310 2.34 -3.28 16.42
C GLY A 310 1.67 -3.75 15.13
N PHE A 311 0.33 -3.76 15.07
CA PHE A 311 -0.36 -4.06 13.81
C PHE A 311 -0.50 -2.77 13.01
N ILE A 312 0.01 -2.78 11.78
CA ILE A 312 -0.03 -1.61 10.90
C ILE A 312 -0.69 -1.97 9.56
N PRO A 313 -1.41 -1.03 8.90
CA PRO A 313 -2.02 -1.29 7.60
C PRO A 313 -1.00 -1.78 6.58
N ALA A 314 -1.37 -2.81 5.81
CA ALA A 314 -0.53 -3.41 4.79
C ALA A 314 -0.34 -2.48 3.58
N ASN A 315 0.66 -1.61 3.63
CA ASN A 315 1.12 -0.80 2.50
C ASN A 315 2.64 -0.63 2.55
N HIS A 316 3.22 -0.23 1.42
CA HIS A 316 4.67 -0.09 1.27
C HIS A 316 5.26 1.00 2.19
N GLU A 317 4.55 2.11 2.42
CA GLU A 317 5.01 3.22 3.25
C GLU A 317 5.21 2.80 4.72
N ASN A 318 4.22 2.13 5.30
CA ASN A 318 4.26 1.63 6.68
C ASN A 318 5.32 0.55 6.86
N ALA A 319 5.46 -0.36 5.88
CA ALA A 319 6.48 -1.40 5.90
C ALA A 319 7.89 -0.79 5.89
N ASP A 320 8.12 0.16 4.98
CA ASP A 320 9.38 0.87 4.83
C ASP A 320 9.73 1.70 6.07
N GLU A 321 8.78 2.48 6.62
CA GLU A 321 8.98 3.27 7.84
C GLU A 321 9.32 2.35 9.02
N ALA A 322 8.55 1.28 9.21
CA ALA A 322 8.77 0.31 10.28
C ALA A 322 10.16 -0.35 10.18
N LEU A 323 10.58 -0.77 8.98
CA LEU A 323 11.92 -1.33 8.75
C LEU A 323 13.03 -0.30 9.01
N ARG A 324 12.91 0.92 8.46
CA ARG A 324 13.93 1.98 8.62
C ARG A 324 14.03 2.50 10.05
N SER A 325 12.96 2.40 10.84
CA SER A 325 12.98 2.74 12.28
C SER A 325 13.82 1.80 13.14
N GLY A 326 14.32 0.68 12.57
CA GLY A 326 15.00 -0.37 13.32
C GLY A 326 14.05 -1.44 13.89
N GLY A 327 12.76 -1.37 13.53
CA GLY A 327 11.75 -2.35 13.91
C GLY A 327 11.86 -3.66 13.14
N VAL A 328 11.23 -4.70 13.69
CA VAL A 328 11.06 -5.99 13.02
C VAL A 328 9.71 -6.00 12.34
N VAL A 329 9.66 -6.17 11.03
CA VAL A 329 8.38 -6.30 10.30
C VAL A 329 8.15 -7.76 9.95
N VAL A 330 7.05 -8.32 10.41
CA VAL A 330 6.60 -9.68 10.05
C VAL A 330 5.65 -9.59 8.88
N VAL A 331 5.96 -10.33 7.82
CA VAL A 331 5.13 -10.45 6.62
C VAL A 331 4.82 -11.90 6.28
N PHE A 332 3.64 -12.07 5.70
CA PHE A 332 3.13 -13.35 5.22
C PHE A 332 2.84 -13.22 3.73
N PRO A 333 3.80 -13.48 2.83
CA PRO A 333 3.59 -13.23 1.40
C PRO A 333 2.41 -14.01 0.82
N GLY A 334 2.13 -15.20 1.34
CA GLY A 334 0.94 -15.97 0.94
C GLY A 334 -0.39 -15.39 1.45
N GLY A 335 -0.39 -14.53 2.48
CA GLY A 335 -1.57 -13.85 3.02
C GLY A 335 -2.75 -14.79 3.29
N ASP A 336 -3.95 -14.36 2.89
CA ASP A 336 -5.19 -15.13 3.02
C ASP A 336 -5.16 -16.49 2.30
N TYR A 337 -4.37 -16.60 1.23
CA TYR A 337 -4.21 -17.85 0.47
C TYR A 337 -3.48 -18.92 1.30
N ASP A 338 -2.51 -18.50 2.11
CA ASP A 338 -1.70 -19.39 2.94
C ASP A 338 -2.37 -19.69 4.29
N VAL A 339 -3.00 -18.69 4.91
CA VAL A 339 -3.63 -18.82 6.24
C VAL A 339 -4.80 -19.81 6.28
N TYR A 340 -5.52 -19.95 5.17
CA TYR A 340 -6.65 -20.88 5.00
C TYR A 340 -6.30 -22.11 4.16
N ARG A 341 -5.00 -22.45 4.01
CA ARG A 341 -4.59 -23.63 3.24
C ARG A 341 -5.24 -24.92 3.77
N PRO A 342 -5.59 -25.88 2.89
CA PRO A 342 -6.12 -27.16 3.35
C PRO A 342 -5.14 -27.86 4.31
N THR A 343 -5.67 -28.57 5.30
CA THR A 343 -4.87 -29.28 6.32
C THR A 343 -3.86 -30.24 5.68
N MET A 344 -4.20 -30.87 4.56
CA MET A 344 -3.32 -31.77 3.82
C MET A 344 -2.14 -31.07 3.13
N SER A 345 -2.12 -29.73 3.11
CA SER A 345 -1.05 -28.91 2.56
C SER A 345 -0.39 -28.06 3.65
N GLU A 346 -0.56 -28.42 4.93
CA GLU A 346 -0.10 -27.61 6.07
C GLU A 346 1.41 -27.37 6.09
N SER A 347 2.19 -28.31 5.57
CA SER A 347 3.66 -28.27 5.49
C SER A 347 4.19 -27.77 4.15
N LYS A 348 3.37 -27.06 3.34
CA LYS A 348 3.81 -26.49 2.06
C LYS A 348 3.95 -24.98 2.19
N ILE A 349 5.10 -24.44 1.79
CA ILE A 349 5.32 -23.02 1.58
C ILE A 349 4.76 -22.64 0.21
N ASP A 350 3.76 -21.75 0.18
CA ASP A 350 3.16 -21.27 -1.05
C ASP A 350 2.78 -19.80 -0.92
N PHE A 351 3.53 -18.94 -1.60
CA PHE A 351 3.34 -17.49 -1.60
C PHE A 351 2.42 -17.02 -2.74
N ASP A 352 1.85 -17.93 -3.53
CA ASP A 352 0.93 -17.61 -4.63
C ASP A 352 1.54 -16.61 -5.64
N GLY A 353 2.83 -16.78 -5.92
CA GLY A 353 3.62 -15.94 -6.83
C GLY A 353 3.96 -14.54 -6.30
N ARG A 354 3.66 -14.21 -5.05
CA ARG A 354 3.92 -12.87 -4.48
C ARG A 354 5.37 -12.74 -4.02
N THR A 355 6.15 -11.93 -4.74
CA THR A 355 7.58 -11.68 -4.48
C THR A 355 7.87 -10.27 -3.95
N GLY A 356 6.85 -9.43 -3.76
CA GLY A 356 7.01 -8.01 -3.39
C GLY A 356 7.75 -7.75 -2.06
N TYR A 357 7.81 -8.74 -1.17
CA TYR A 357 8.58 -8.66 0.08
C TYR A 357 10.09 -8.57 -0.16
N VAL A 358 10.60 -9.16 -1.25
CA VAL A 358 12.02 -9.06 -1.63
C VAL A 358 12.38 -7.62 -1.96
N ARG A 359 11.55 -6.95 -2.77
CA ARG A 359 11.71 -5.54 -3.09
C ARG A 359 11.61 -4.64 -1.86
N ALA A 360 10.69 -4.96 -0.94
CA ALA A 360 10.58 -4.22 0.33
C ALA A 360 11.87 -4.32 1.16
N ALA A 361 12.47 -5.51 1.27
CA ALA A 361 13.74 -5.69 1.97
C ALA A 361 14.90 -4.94 1.28
N LEU A 362 14.99 -5.01 -0.05
CA LEU A 362 15.98 -4.28 -0.84
C LEU A 362 15.84 -2.76 -0.66
N ASN A 363 14.63 -2.22 -0.81
CA ASN A 363 14.33 -0.78 -0.70
C ASN A 363 14.60 -0.21 0.70
N ALA A 364 14.43 -1.04 1.74
CA ALA A 364 14.72 -0.65 3.12
C ALA A 364 16.19 -0.91 3.51
N GLY A 365 16.95 -1.65 2.70
CA GLY A 365 18.33 -2.03 3.00
C GLY A 365 18.45 -2.94 4.23
N VAL A 366 17.48 -3.84 4.43
CA VAL A 366 17.39 -4.72 5.60
C VAL A 366 17.51 -6.20 5.21
N PRO A 367 18.02 -7.07 6.10
CA PRO A 367 18.04 -8.50 5.85
C PRO A 367 16.63 -9.10 5.86
N ILE A 368 16.44 -10.15 5.06
CA ILE A 368 15.28 -11.04 5.18
C ILE A 368 15.61 -12.07 6.25
N VAL A 369 14.72 -12.27 7.22
CA VAL A 369 14.84 -13.31 8.24
C VAL A 369 13.75 -14.35 8.00
N PRO A 370 14.06 -15.48 7.33
CA PRO A 370 13.06 -16.51 7.12
C PRO A 370 12.62 -17.14 8.45
N SER A 371 11.33 -17.37 8.60
CA SER A 371 10.73 -18.02 9.77
C SER A 371 9.68 -19.01 9.33
N VAL A 372 9.63 -20.19 9.95
CA VAL A 372 8.59 -21.19 9.64
C VAL A 372 7.84 -21.59 10.90
N SER A 373 6.52 -21.65 10.79
CA SER A 373 5.60 -21.98 11.87
C SER A 373 4.80 -23.24 11.51
N ILE A 374 4.74 -24.20 12.43
CA ILE A 374 3.91 -25.40 12.30
C ILE A 374 3.03 -25.62 13.53
N GLY A 375 1.84 -26.19 13.32
CA GLY A 375 0.87 -26.51 14.38
C GLY A 375 -0.30 -25.54 14.47
N GLY A 376 -0.14 -24.29 14.00
CA GLY A 376 -1.26 -23.35 13.88
C GLY A 376 -2.36 -23.85 12.94
N GLN A 377 -1.97 -24.47 11.82
CA GLN A 377 -2.92 -25.02 10.84
C GLN A 377 -3.74 -26.20 11.38
N GLN A 378 -3.23 -26.87 12.42
CA GLN A 378 -3.86 -28.05 13.03
C GLN A 378 -4.89 -27.66 14.09
N ALA A 379 -5.02 -26.36 14.40
CA ALA A 379 -5.94 -25.88 15.41
C ALA A 379 -7.41 -26.12 15.00
N GLN A 380 -7.67 -26.30 13.70
CA GLN A 380 -8.95 -26.67 13.12
C GLN A 380 -8.70 -27.51 11.86
N LEU A 381 -9.70 -28.24 11.38
CA LEU A 381 -9.58 -28.92 10.09
C LEU A 381 -9.99 -27.95 8.97
N PHE A 382 -9.03 -27.38 8.28
CA PHE A 382 -9.28 -26.62 7.06
C PHE A 382 -9.46 -27.59 5.90
N LEU A 383 -10.68 -27.65 5.35
CA LEU A 383 -11.04 -28.58 4.28
C LEU A 383 -10.73 -27.97 2.91
N SER A 384 -11.02 -26.68 2.74
CA SER A 384 -10.81 -25.95 1.49
C SER A 384 -10.78 -24.44 1.74
N ARG A 385 -10.08 -23.70 0.88
CA ARG A 385 -10.18 -22.23 0.80
C ARG A 385 -11.54 -21.76 0.26
N GLY A 386 -12.29 -22.64 -0.42
CA GLY A 386 -13.61 -22.34 -0.97
C GLY A 386 -13.61 -21.29 -2.09
N GLU A 387 -12.53 -21.16 -2.85
CA GLU A 387 -12.42 -20.25 -4.01
C GLU A 387 -13.56 -20.48 -5.02
N TRP A 388 -13.92 -21.76 -5.24
CA TRP A 388 -15.03 -22.14 -6.12
C TRP A 388 -16.38 -21.64 -5.60
N LEU A 389 -16.57 -21.64 -4.28
CA LEU A 389 -17.80 -21.22 -3.64
C LEU A 389 -17.91 -19.69 -3.65
N ALA A 390 -16.81 -18.99 -3.39
CA ALA A 390 -16.73 -17.54 -3.52
C ALA A 390 -17.06 -17.08 -4.95
N ARG A 391 -16.50 -17.76 -5.97
CA ARG A 391 -16.78 -17.48 -7.39
C ARG A 391 -18.22 -17.81 -7.78
N ALA A 392 -18.75 -18.95 -7.33
CA ALA A 392 -20.13 -19.35 -7.62
C ALA A 392 -21.15 -18.38 -7.02
N ALA A 393 -20.89 -17.87 -5.82
CA ALA A 393 -21.70 -16.87 -5.15
C ALA A 393 -21.40 -15.42 -5.59
N ARG A 394 -20.46 -15.22 -6.52
CA ARG A 394 -19.99 -13.90 -7.03
C ARG A 394 -19.53 -12.95 -5.92
N LEU A 395 -19.04 -13.48 -4.80
CA LEU A 395 -18.57 -12.68 -3.66
C LEU A 395 -17.27 -11.94 -4.01
N ASP A 396 -16.50 -12.49 -4.94
CA ASP A 396 -15.32 -11.88 -5.54
C ASP A 396 -15.68 -10.57 -6.28
N LYS A 397 -16.84 -10.54 -6.94
CA LYS A 397 -17.32 -9.37 -7.69
C LYS A 397 -18.11 -8.38 -6.84
N LEU A 398 -18.91 -8.88 -5.90
CA LEU A 398 -19.80 -8.06 -5.08
C LEU A 398 -19.13 -7.47 -3.84
N MET A 399 -18.21 -8.23 -3.23
CA MET A 399 -17.61 -7.87 -1.93
C MET A 399 -16.08 -7.98 -1.93
N ARG A 400 -15.44 -8.19 -3.09
CA ARG A 400 -13.99 -8.43 -3.23
C ARG A 400 -13.47 -9.60 -2.39
N VAL A 401 -14.34 -10.54 -2.01
CA VAL A 401 -13.99 -11.73 -1.22
C VAL A 401 -13.59 -12.87 -2.16
N LYS A 402 -12.29 -13.19 -2.21
CA LYS A 402 -11.74 -14.21 -3.12
C LYS A 402 -11.79 -15.64 -2.57
N ILE A 403 -11.95 -15.79 -1.25
CA ILE A 403 -12.01 -17.08 -0.56
C ILE A 403 -13.21 -17.14 0.37
N LEU A 404 -13.83 -18.31 0.49
CA LEU A 404 -14.88 -18.59 1.48
C LEU A 404 -14.50 -19.89 2.20
N PRO A 405 -13.63 -19.81 3.21
CA PRO A 405 -12.94 -20.97 3.76
C PRO A 405 -13.91 -21.93 4.43
N ILE A 406 -13.80 -23.21 4.08
CA ILE A 406 -14.59 -24.30 4.66
C ILE A 406 -13.71 -25.01 5.68
N SER A 407 -14.14 -25.00 6.93
CA SER A 407 -13.46 -25.64 8.05
C SER A 407 -14.39 -26.58 8.80
N PHE A 408 -13.82 -27.52 9.53
CA PHE A 408 -14.51 -28.35 10.52
C PHE A 408 -13.79 -28.21 11.85
N GLY A 409 -14.51 -27.82 12.90
CA GLY A 409 -13.93 -27.54 14.20
C GLY A 409 -14.94 -27.63 15.33
N PHE A 410 -14.47 -27.36 16.54
CA PHE A 410 -15.30 -27.35 17.74
C PHE A 410 -15.79 -25.92 18.02
N PRO A 411 -17.01 -25.70 18.54
CA PRO A 411 -18.02 -26.70 18.91
C PRO A 411 -19.04 -27.01 17.81
N PHE A 412 -19.02 -26.28 16.70
CA PHE A 412 -20.15 -26.27 15.76
C PHE A 412 -19.97 -27.19 14.54
N GLY A 413 -18.81 -27.82 14.39
CA GLY A 413 -18.50 -28.71 13.27
C GLY A 413 -18.18 -27.90 12.02
N LEU A 414 -18.93 -28.12 10.95
CA LEU A 414 -18.72 -27.47 9.65
C LEU A 414 -18.98 -25.95 9.73
N SER A 415 -18.05 -25.15 9.22
CA SER A 415 -18.13 -23.69 9.21
C SER A 415 -17.61 -23.12 7.90
N ALA A 416 -18.33 -22.10 7.38
CA ALA A 416 -17.90 -21.27 6.26
C ALA A 416 -17.87 -19.81 6.74
N VAL A 417 -16.84 -19.45 7.52
CA VAL A 417 -16.75 -18.23 8.35
C VAL A 417 -17.67 -18.24 9.57
N LEU A 418 -18.93 -18.63 9.39
CA LEU A 418 -19.92 -18.84 10.46
C LEU A 418 -20.52 -20.25 10.39
N PRO A 419 -20.87 -20.87 11.53
CA PRO A 419 -20.60 -20.44 12.91
C PRO A 419 -19.10 -20.47 13.26
N VAL A 420 -18.62 -19.58 14.13
CA VAL A 420 -17.19 -19.48 14.47
C VAL A 420 -16.76 -20.64 15.36
N ASN A 421 -15.80 -21.44 14.89
CA ASN A 421 -15.16 -22.50 15.67
C ASN A 421 -13.99 -21.96 16.50
N VAL A 422 -13.79 -22.55 17.68
CA VAL A 422 -12.70 -22.24 18.60
C VAL A 422 -11.46 -23.08 18.23
N PRO A 423 -10.26 -22.48 18.15
CA PRO A 423 -9.00 -23.19 17.91
C PRO A 423 -8.71 -24.25 18.98
N LEU A 424 -8.24 -25.42 18.57
CA LEU A 424 -7.74 -26.47 19.47
C LEU A 424 -6.40 -26.07 20.11
N PRO A 425 -6.04 -26.66 21.29
CA PRO A 425 -4.78 -26.39 21.99
C PRO A 425 -3.60 -27.09 21.31
N THR A 426 -3.27 -26.72 20.08
CA THR A 426 -2.19 -27.33 19.33
C THR A 426 -0.83 -26.83 19.78
N LYS A 427 0.18 -27.71 19.81
CA LYS A 427 1.58 -27.28 19.98
C LYS A 427 2.00 -26.49 18.75
N ILE A 428 2.41 -25.24 18.93
CA ILE A 428 2.93 -24.37 17.86
C ILE A 428 4.45 -24.25 18.00
N VAL A 429 5.18 -24.53 16.93
CA VAL A 429 6.64 -24.36 16.90
C VAL A 429 7.00 -23.40 15.77
N THR A 430 7.69 -22.32 16.12
CA THR A 430 8.25 -21.35 15.19
C THR A 430 9.76 -21.48 15.17
N GLN A 431 10.33 -21.81 14.01
CA GLN A 431 11.77 -21.86 13.79
C GLN A 431 12.18 -20.62 12.99
N VAL A 432 12.95 -19.73 13.63
CA VAL A 432 13.62 -18.62 12.97
C VAL A 432 14.92 -19.14 12.35
N LEU A 433 15.20 -18.75 11.12
CA LEU A 433 16.37 -19.17 10.34
C LEU A 433 17.40 -18.05 10.27
N ALA A 434 18.59 -18.39 9.77
CA ALA A 434 19.67 -17.44 9.59
C ALA A 434 19.22 -16.27 8.66
N PRO A 435 19.61 -15.02 8.97
CA PRO A 435 19.30 -13.88 8.13
C PRO A 435 19.96 -14.00 6.75
N ILE A 436 19.22 -13.59 5.74
CA ILE A 436 19.66 -13.46 4.35
C ILE A 436 19.96 -11.98 4.10
N ASP A 437 21.25 -11.68 3.99
CA ASP A 437 21.73 -10.42 3.43
C ASP A 437 21.67 -10.56 1.90
N ILE A 438 20.70 -9.87 1.29
CA ILE A 438 20.42 -10.01 -0.14
C ILE A 438 21.61 -9.52 -0.96
N VAL A 439 22.18 -8.36 -0.61
CA VAL A 439 23.28 -7.75 -1.37
C VAL A 439 24.55 -8.58 -1.25
N ALA A 440 24.85 -9.07 -0.04
CA ALA A 440 26.03 -9.90 0.18
C ALA A 440 25.95 -11.28 -0.52
N GLN A 441 24.74 -11.84 -0.69
CA GLN A 441 24.56 -13.18 -1.28
C GLN A 441 24.28 -13.15 -2.78
N PHE A 442 23.57 -12.14 -3.28
CA PHE A 442 23.06 -12.09 -4.66
C PHE A 442 23.56 -10.87 -5.46
N GLY A 443 24.24 -9.91 -4.83
CA GLY A 443 24.76 -8.70 -5.47
C GLY A 443 23.85 -7.48 -5.31
N GLU A 444 24.29 -6.32 -5.81
CA GLU A 444 23.61 -5.02 -5.63
C GLU A 444 22.28 -4.91 -6.39
N ASP A 445 22.14 -5.61 -7.51
CA ASP A 445 20.92 -5.65 -8.34
C ASP A 445 20.52 -7.10 -8.64
N PRO A 446 20.00 -7.83 -7.64
CA PRO A 446 19.71 -9.25 -7.76
C PRO A 446 18.37 -9.50 -8.45
N ASP A 447 18.25 -10.64 -9.13
CA ASP A 447 16.95 -11.09 -9.63
C ASP A 447 16.01 -11.42 -8.46
N VAL A 448 14.89 -10.70 -8.38
CA VAL A 448 13.87 -10.86 -7.33
C VAL A 448 13.32 -12.29 -7.29
N ASP A 449 13.17 -12.94 -8.44
CA ASP A 449 12.64 -14.30 -8.52
C ASP A 449 13.67 -15.33 -8.02
N GLU A 450 14.96 -15.06 -8.21
CA GLU A 450 16.04 -15.89 -7.67
C GLU A 450 16.09 -15.81 -6.13
N VAL A 451 16.02 -14.59 -5.59
CA VAL A 451 15.99 -14.37 -4.14
C VAL A 451 14.75 -15.02 -3.52
N ASP A 452 13.57 -14.83 -4.11
CA ASP A 452 12.34 -15.47 -3.64
C ASP A 452 12.42 -17.00 -3.69
N ALA A 453 12.97 -17.58 -4.77
CA ALA A 453 13.17 -19.01 -4.89
C ALA A 453 14.10 -19.55 -3.80
N HIS A 454 15.17 -18.82 -3.47
CA HIS A 454 16.06 -19.16 -2.37
C HIS A 454 15.36 -19.11 -1.01
N VAL A 455 14.65 -18.00 -0.71
CA VAL A 455 13.89 -17.83 0.53
C VAL A 455 12.87 -18.97 0.71
N ARG A 456 12.08 -19.27 -0.32
CA ARG A 456 11.12 -20.39 -0.27
C ARG A 456 11.81 -21.74 -0.11
N HIS A 457 12.97 -21.95 -0.73
CA HIS A 457 13.73 -23.19 -0.59
C HIS A 457 14.18 -23.42 0.85
N VAL A 458 14.80 -22.42 1.49
CA VAL A 458 15.28 -22.56 2.88
C VAL A 458 14.14 -22.71 3.87
N MET A 459 13.03 -21.99 3.65
CA MET A 459 11.81 -22.12 4.46
C MET A 459 11.20 -23.51 4.30
N GLN A 460 11.01 -24.00 3.07
CA GLN A 460 10.41 -25.32 2.84
C GLN A 460 11.22 -26.43 3.51
N ARG A 461 12.55 -26.39 3.42
CA ARG A 461 13.42 -27.36 4.10
C ARG A 461 13.22 -27.35 5.62
N ALA A 462 13.18 -26.17 6.23
CA ALA A 462 12.97 -26.05 7.67
C ALA A 462 11.57 -26.51 8.09
N LEU A 463 10.54 -26.20 7.29
CA LEU A 463 9.18 -26.66 7.56
C LEU A 463 9.07 -28.19 7.45
N ASP A 464 9.74 -28.81 6.47
CA ASP A 464 9.83 -30.26 6.33
C ASP A 464 10.56 -30.93 7.51
N GLU A 465 11.57 -30.27 8.07
CA GLU A 465 12.26 -30.71 9.29
C GLU A 465 11.32 -30.69 10.50
N LEU A 466 10.64 -29.56 10.74
CA LEU A 466 9.66 -29.46 11.82
C LEU A 466 8.50 -30.45 11.64
N ALA A 467 8.03 -30.66 10.41
CA ALA A 467 6.98 -31.63 10.13
C ALA A 467 7.41 -33.07 10.45
N ARG A 468 8.69 -33.43 10.24
CA ARG A 468 9.25 -34.74 10.60
C ARG A 468 9.43 -34.91 12.11
N GLU A 469 9.72 -33.85 12.84
CA GLU A 469 9.77 -33.88 14.31
C GLU A 469 8.41 -34.13 14.93
N ARG A 470 7.34 -33.66 14.25
CA ARG A 470 5.97 -33.82 14.74
C ARG A 470 5.50 -35.26 14.66
N ARG A 471 5.02 -35.77 15.80
CA ARG A 471 4.48 -37.14 15.91
C ARG A 471 2.96 -37.14 15.99
N ILE A 472 2.37 -36.11 16.60
CA ILE A 472 0.93 -36.03 16.85
C ILE A 472 0.43 -34.62 16.50
N PRO A 473 -0.49 -34.46 15.51
CA PRO A 473 -0.98 -33.17 14.98
C PRO A 473 -1.56 -32.15 16.00
N VAL A 474 -1.74 -32.50 17.28
CA VAL A 474 -2.17 -31.54 18.32
C VAL A 474 -1.14 -31.40 19.42
N LEU A 475 -0.44 -32.48 19.77
CA LEU A 475 0.47 -32.47 20.91
C LEU A 475 1.87 -31.95 20.55
N GLY A 476 2.22 -31.95 19.25
CA GLY A 476 3.59 -31.78 18.78
C GLY A 476 4.17 -33.14 18.48
#